data_AF-A0A2K0XSE1-F1
#
_entry.id   AF-A0A2K0XSE1-F1
#
_cell.length_a   1.000
_cell.length_b   1.000
_cell.length_c   1.000
_cell.angle_alpha   90.00
_cell.angle_beta   90.00
_cell.angle_gamma   90.00
#
_symmetry.space_group_name_H-M   'P 1'
#
loop_
_entity.id
_entity.type
_entity.pdbx_description
1 polymer ?
#
loop_
_entity_poly.entity_id
_entity_poly.type
_entity_poly.pdbx_seq_one_letter_code
_entity_poly.pdbx_strand_id
1 'polypeptide(L)'
;MFSQFSDLKEILPTVYVCTSLFVALCVIIEATLLEKNGGKMPVGRLFMVVSIFSTAWTLVSGLAWFFLELELFGSVVAFVYPLYSILGLLYSARLMRGVDLPDDPAQIALPIKYLHYCRSFGIVYFALCLVAVFELFGRIQI
;
A
#
# COMPACT_ATOMS: atom_id res chain seq x y z
N MET A 1 -7.31 -29.85 14.96
CA MET A 1 -7.58 -28.40 15.14
C MET A 1 -6.34 -27.63 15.58
N PHE A 2 -5.52 -28.14 16.51
CA PHE A 2 -4.29 -27.45 16.96
C PHE A 2 -3.15 -27.41 15.91
N SER A 3 -2.95 -28.44 15.08
CA SER A 3 -1.88 -28.40 14.05
C SER A 3 -2.19 -27.40 12.92
N GLN A 4 -3.45 -27.32 12.48
CA GLN A 4 -3.89 -26.39 11.43
C GLN A 4 -3.67 -24.91 11.81
N PHE A 5 -3.73 -24.57 13.09
CA PHE A 5 -3.40 -23.22 13.58
C PHE A 5 -1.89 -22.94 13.62
N SER A 6 -1.06 -23.97 13.83
CA SER A 6 0.40 -23.88 13.75
C SER A 6 0.84 -23.64 12.30
N ASP A 7 0.31 -24.44 11.38
CA ASP A 7 0.61 -24.33 9.95
C ASP A 7 0.20 -22.95 9.39
N LEU A 8 -0.93 -22.39 9.87
CA LEU A 8 -1.38 -21.06 9.47
C LEU A 8 -0.41 -19.97 9.92
N LYS A 9 0.12 -20.06 11.15
CA LYS A 9 1.08 -19.08 11.69
C LYS A 9 2.37 -19.02 10.87
N GLU A 10 2.85 -20.16 10.38
CA GLU A 10 4.07 -20.23 9.56
C GLU A 10 3.85 -19.67 8.15
N ILE A 11 2.64 -19.82 7.59
CA ILE A 11 2.32 -19.38 6.23
C ILE A 11 1.92 -17.90 6.17
N LEU A 12 1.33 -17.35 7.24
CA LEU A 12 0.80 -15.98 7.29
C LEU A 12 1.84 -14.89 6.96
N PRO A 13 3.09 -14.92 7.48
CA PRO A 13 4.14 -13.99 7.09
C PRO A 13 4.39 -13.97 5.58
N THR A 14 4.50 -15.15 4.97
CA THR A 14 4.71 -15.30 3.53
C THR A 14 3.54 -14.76 2.73
N VAL A 15 2.31 -15.10 3.12
CA VAL A 15 1.09 -14.57 2.48
C VAL A 15 1.04 -13.04 2.61
N TYR A 16 1.39 -12.51 3.78
CA TYR A 16 1.42 -11.07 4.04
C TYR A 16 2.41 -10.34 3.12
N VAL A 17 3.65 -10.82 3.04
CA VAL A 17 4.70 -10.18 2.21
C VAL A 17 4.35 -10.29 0.72
N CYS A 18 3.91 -11.46 0.25
CA CYS A 18 3.47 -11.64 -1.14
C CYS A 18 2.27 -10.76 -1.51
N THR A 19 1.30 -10.61 -0.59
CA THR A 19 0.15 -9.74 -0.83
C THR A 19 0.55 -8.27 -0.79
N SER A 20 1.48 -7.88 0.09
CA SER A 20 2.04 -6.52 0.14
C SER A 20 2.76 -6.13 -1.15
N LEU A 21 3.45 -7.09 -1.78
CA LEU A 21 4.05 -6.92 -3.10
C LEU A 21 2.99 -6.65 -4.17
N PHE A 22 1.87 -7.37 -4.14
CA PHE A 22 0.74 -7.12 -5.04
C PHE A 22 0.08 -5.75 -4.79
N VAL A 23 -0.08 -5.35 -3.53
CA VAL A 23 -0.59 -4.03 -3.15
C VAL A 23 0.32 -2.92 -3.65
N ALA A 24 1.65 -3.10 -3.59
CA ALA A 24 2.60 -2.15 -4.13
C ALA A 24 2.36 -1.89 -5.64
N LEU A 25 2.13 -2.95 -6.42
CA LEU A 25 1.77 -2.84 -7.83
C LEU A 25 0.44 -2.10 -8.03
N CYS A 26 -0.56 -2.40 -7.20
CA CYS A 26 -1.84 -1.71 -7.21
C CYS A 26 -1.66 -0.20 -7.03
N VAL A 27 -0.91 0.23 -6.01
CA VAL A 27 -0.64 1.66 -5.74
C VAL A 27 0.05 2.34 -6.93
N ILE A 28 1.02 1.68 -7.56
CA ILE A 28 1.72 2.21 -8.74
C ILE A 28 0.74 2.39 -9.92
N ILE A 29 -0.08 1.37 -10.18
CA ILE A 29 -1.05 1.38 -11.28
C ILE A 29 -2.10 2.46 -11.04
N GLU A 30 -2.66 2.55 -9.83
CA GLU A 30 -3.65 3.57 -9.45
C GLU A 30 -3.13 4.98 -9.66
N ALA A 31 -1.93 5.28 -9.14
CA ALA A 31 -1.33 6.60 -9.29
C ALA A 31 -1.11 6.96 -10.76
N THR A 32 -0.68 5.98 -11.58
CA THR A 32 -0.45 6.18 -13.02
C THR A 32 -1.77 6.38 -13.79
N LEU A 33 -2.83 5.66 -13.44
CA LEU A 33 -4.15 5.80 -14.06
C LEU A 33 -4.80 7.14 -13.68
N LEU A 34 -4.71 7.53 -12.41
CA LEU A 34 -5.17 8.83 -11.94
C LEU A 34 -4.43 9.98 -12.64
N GLU A 35 -3.10 9.86 -12.79
CA GLU A 35 -2.29 10.86 -13.48
C GLU A 35 -2.74 11.03 -14.94
N LYS A 36 -2.99 9.91 -15.64
CA LYS A 36 -3.49 9.91 -17.03
C LYS A 36 -4.90 10.51 -17.16
N ASN A 37 -5.74 10.39 -16.13
CA ASN A 37 -7.08 10.99 -16.07
C ASN A 37 -7.09 12.42 -15.50
N GLY A 38 -5.93 13.10 -15.45
CA GLY A 38 -5.85 14.48 -14.95
C GLY A 38 -6.14 14.60 -13.45
N GLY A 39 -5.88 13.53 -12.69
CA GLY A 39 -6.13 13.43 -11.25
C GLY A 39 -7.56 13.10 -10.87
N LYS A 40 -8.47 12.96 -11.85
CA LYS A 40 -9.87 12.60 -11.59
C LYS A 40 -10.02 11.10 -11.42
N MET A 41 -10.87 10.69 -10.46
CA MET A 41 -11.13 9.28 -10.21
C MET A 41 -11.76 8.63 -11.46
N PRO A 42 -11.16 7.56 -12.02
CA PRO A 42 -11.79 6.77 -13.07
C PRO A 42 -13.09 6.15 -12.54
N VAL A 43 -14.18 6.21 -13.31
CA VAL A 43 -15.51 5.68 -12.91
C VAL A 43 -15.60 4.14 -13.01
N GLY A 44 -14.48 3.43 -12.84
CA GLY A 44 -14.40 1.97 -12.99
C GLY A 44 -14.57 1.23 -11.67
N ARG A 45 -15.43 0.21 -11.63
CA ARG A 45 -15.59 -0.67 -10.44
C ARG A 45 -14.27 -1.29 -9.98
N LEU A 46 -13.40 -1.66 -10.91
CA LEU A 46 -12.07 -2.21 -10.61
C LEU A 46 -11.20 -1.19 -9.86
N PHE A 47 -11.20 0.07 -10.28
CA PHE A 47 -10.45 1.13 -9.61
C PHE A 47 -10.92 1.33 -8.16
N MET A 48 -12.23 1.35 -7.93
CA MET A 48 -12.79 1.47 -6.59
C MET A 48 -12.38 0.30 -5.68
N VAL A 49 -12.43 -0.94 -6.19
CA VAL A 49 -12.04 -2.12 -5.42
C VAL A 49 -10.56 -2.09 -5.04
N VAL A 50 -9.69 -1.75 -6.01
CA VAL A 50 -8.25 -1.63 -5.76
C VAL A 50 -7.96 -0.53 -4.74
N SER A 51 -8.70 0.58 -4.78
CA SER A 51 -8.46 1.73 -3.91
C SER A 51 -8.90 1.46 -2.47
N ILE A 52 -10.03 0.78 -2.31
CA ILE A 52 -10.47 0.28 -1.00
C ILE A 52 -9.45 -0.72 -0.47
N PHE A 53 -8.96 -1.63 -1.31
CA PHE A 53 -8.01 -2.64 -0.91
C PHE A 53 -6.66 -2.05 -0.48
N SER A 54 -6.10 -1.12 -1.25
CA SER A 54 -4.85 -0.42 -0.93
C SER A 54 -4.98 0.41 0.36
N THR A 55 -6.13 1.04 0.58
CA THR A 55 -6.42 1.77 1.82
C THR A 55 -6.60 0.84 3.02
N ALA A 56 -7.35 -0.26 2.86
CA ALA A 56 -7.54 -1.26 3.91
C ALA A 56 -6.20 -1.91 4.32
N TRP A 57 -5.26 -2.01 3.37
CA TRP A 57 -3.93 -2.56 3.63
C TRP A 57 -3.12 -1.75 4.65
N THR A 58 -3.45 -0.48 4.88
CA THR A 58 -2.91 0.35 5.97
C THR A 58 -3.20 -0.29 7.33
N LEU A 59 -4.45 -0.70 7.54
CA LEU A 59 -4.87 -1.35 8.79
C LEU A 59 -4.30 -2.77 8.89
N VAL A 60 -4.35 -3.53 7.79
CA VAL A 60 -3.80 -4.89 7.74
C VAL A 60 -2.30 -4.88 8.06
N SER A 61 -1.54 -3.92 7.53
CA SER A 61 -0.09 -3.82 7.78
C SER A 61 0.21 -3.40 9.21
N GLY A 62 -0.58 -2.46 9.78
CA GLY A 62 -0.48 -2.14 11.20
C GLY A 62 -0.74 -3.35 12.09
N LEU A 63 -1.76 -4.16 11.79
CA LEU A 63 -2.04 -5.39 12.52
C LEU A 63 -0.95 -6.45 12.31
N ALA A 64 -0.47 -6.62 11.09
CA ALA A 64 0.61 -7.56 10.76
C ALA A 64 1.87 -7.27 11.60
N TRP A 65 2.21 -6.00 11.77
CA TRP A 65 3.37 -5.60 12.58
C TRP A 65 3.27 -6.01 14.06
N PHE A 66 2.06 -6.08 14.63
CA PHE A 66 1.85 -6.48 16.04
C PHE A 66 1.59 -7.98 16.23
N PHE A 67 0.97 -8.64 15.25
CA PHE A 67 0.45 -10.01 15.41
C PHE A 67 1.21 -11.08 14.64
N LEU A 68 2.02 -10.73 13.63
CA LEU A 68 2.80 -11.69 12.85
C LEU A 68 4.25 -11.74 13.31
N GLU A 69 4.80 -12.95 13.32
CA GLU A 69 6.23 -13.20 13.53
C GLU A 69 6.95 -12.96 12.20
N LEU A 70 7.28 -11.69 11.93
CA LEU A 70 7.93 -11.25 10.71
C LEU A 70 9.45 -11.20 10.89
N GLU A 71 10.19 -11.62 9.86
CA GLU A 71 11.64 -11.37 9.75
C GLU A 71 11.93 -9.87 9.61
N LEU A 72 13.21 -9.50 9.49
CA LEU A 72 13.64 -8.10 9.57
C LEU A 72 12.97 -7.25 8.47
N PHE A 73 13.09 -7.65 7.20
CA PHE A 73 12.49 -6.87 6.12
C PHE A 73 10.97 -7.01 6.09
N GLY A 74 10.42 -8.17 6.48
CA GLY A 74 8.98 -8.33 6.68
C GLY A 74 8.41 -7.33 7.69
N SER A 75 9.11 -7.10 8.79
CA SER A 75 8.73 -6.12 9.82
C SER A 75 8.80 -4.69 9.28
N VAL A 76 9.82 -4.37 8.48
CA VAL A 76 9.94 -3.06 7.82
C VAL A 76 8.80 -2.86 6.81
N VAL A 77 8.43 -3.88 6.03
CA VAL A 77 7.27 -3.87 5.12
C VAL A 77 5.98 -3.54 5.89
N ALA A 78 5.78 -4.15 7.05
CA ALA A 78 4.59 -3.92 7.89
C ALA A 78 4.54 -2.53 8.52
N PHE A 79 5.69 -1.97 8.90
CA PHE A 79 5.78 -0.65 9.50
C PHE A 79 5.70 0.50 8.48
N VAL A 80 6.38 0.35 7.34
CA VAL A 80 6.54 1.42 6.35
C VAL A 80 5.21 1.74 5.64
N TYR A 81 4.38 0.73 5.36
CA TYR A 81 3.12 0.95 4.66
C TYR A 81 2.14 1.89 5.38
N PRO A 82 1.81 1.68 6.67
CA PRO A 82 0.93 2.59 7.39
C PRO A 82 1.54 3.97 7.59
N LEU A 83 2.85 4.04 7.84
CA LEU A 83 3.56 5.32 7.95
C LEU A 83 3.40 6.17 6.67
N TYR A 84 3.64 5.58 5.50
CA TYR A 84 3.49 6.28 4.23
C TYR A 84 2.03 6.59 3.89
N SER A 85 1.09 5.72 4.27
CA SER A 85 -0.33 5.97 4.08
C SER A 85 -0.76 7.25 4.84
N ILE A 86 -0.37 7.36 6.11
CA ILE A 86 -0.67 8.52 6.95
C ILE A 86 0.01 9.78 6.41
N LEU A 87 1.30 9.69 6.04
CA LEU A 87 2.02 10.81 5.44
C LEU A 87 1.41 11.26 4.11
N GLY A 88 0.94 10.32 3.28
CA GLY A 88 0.23 10.59 2.05
C GLY A 88 -1.07 11.35 2.28
N LEU A 89 -1.86 10.94 3.29
CA LEU A 89 -3.07 11.65 3.68
C LEU A 89 -2.76 13.08 4.13
N LEU A 90 -1.77 13.27 5.01
CA LEU A 90 -1.34 14.60 5.46
C LEU A 90 -0.84 15.47 4.30
N TYR A 91 -0.07 14.89 3.38
CA TYR A 91 0.45 15.59 2.22
C TYR A 91 -0.67 16.02 1.26
N SER A 92 -1.64 15.12 0.99
CA SER A 92 -2.80 15.43 0.16
C SER A 92 -3.64 16.55 0.78
N ALA A 93 -3.92 16.49 2.09
CA ALA A 93 -4.69 17.50 2.81
C ALA A 93 -3.97 18.86 2.80
N ARG A 94 -2.64 18.86 2.97
CA ARG A 94 -1.83 20.09 2.87
C ARG A 94 -1.90 20.70 1.48
N LEU A 95 -1.91 19.88 0.43
CA LEU A 95 -1.88 20.35 -0.94
C LEU A 95 -3.24 20.84 -1.44
N MET A 96 -4.33 20.30 -0.90
CA MET A 96 -5.70 20.76 -1.16
C MET A 96 -6.11 21.95 -0.27
N ARG A 97 -5.27 22.36 0.69
CA ARG A 97 -5.57 23.46 1.62
C ARG A 97 -5.67 24.78 0.86
N GLY A 98 -6.84 25.40 0.89
CA GLY A 98 -7.09 26.70 0.27
C GLY A 98 -7.34 26.64 -1.24
N VAL A 99 -7.61 25.44 -1.79
CA VAL A 99 -8.09 25.26 -3.16
C VAL A 99 -9.61 25.26 -3.14
N ASP A 100 -10.25 26.02 -4.03
CA ASP A 100 -11.70 25.96 -4.22
C ASP A 100 -12.07 24.58 -4.79
N LEU A 101 -12.70 23.74 -3.96
CA LEU A 101 -13.13 22.41 -4.33
C LEU A 101 -14.51 22.48 -5.00
N PRO A 102 -14.75 21.73 -6.09
CA PRO A 102 -16.08 21.60 -6.68
C PRO A 102 -17.10 21.07 -5.67
N ASP A 103 -18.36 21.47 -5.80
CA ASP A 103 -19.47 20.96 -4.97
C ASP A 103 -19.73 19.46 -5.19
N ASP A 104 -19.37 18.94 -6.37
CA ASP A 104 -19.47 17.52 -6.70
C ASP A 104 -18.17 16.77 -6.36
N PRO A 105 -18.20 15.82 -5.41
CA PRO A 105 -17.01 15.05 -5.01
C PRO A 105 -16.42 14.22 -6.16
N ALA A 106 -17.20 13.86 -7.18
CA ALA A 106 -16.70 13.14 -8.35
C ALA A 106 -15.78 14.00 -9.24
N GLN A 107 -15.83 15.32 -9.09
CA GLN A 107 -15.03 16.27 -9.86
C GLN A 107 -13.75 16.69 -9.15
N ILE A 108 -13.55 16.26 -7.90
CA ILE A 108 -12.33 16.52 -7.15
C ILE A 108 -11.17 15.82 -7.85
N ALA A 109 -10.24 16.62 -8.38
CA ALA A 109 -9.02 16.14 -8.98
C ALA A 109 -7.92 16.09 -7.91
N LEU A 110 -7.29 14.93 -7.77
CA LEU A 110 -6.13 14.77 -6.91
C LEU A 110 -4.95 15.56 -7.47
N PRO A 111 -4.21 16.31 -6.63
CA PRO A 111 -3.05 17.05 -7.10
C PRO A 111 -1.96 16.13 -7.68
N ILE A 112 -1.36 16.51 -8.81
CA ILE A 112 -0.33 15.70 -9.50
C ILE A 112 0.86 15.38 -8.59
N LYS A 113 1.28 16.32 -7.73
CA LYS A 113 2.38 16.09 -6.78
C LYS A 113 2.07 14.96 -5.78
N TYR A 114 0.81 14.81 -5.37
CA TYR A 114 0.38 13.69 -4.53
C TYR A 114 0.44 12.36 -5.30
N LEU A 115 0.05 12.35 -6.57
CA LEU A 115 0.13 11.15 -7.41
C LEU A 115 1.59 10.69 -7.62
N HIS A 116 2.51 11.63 -7.83
CA HIS A 116 3.95 11.34 -7.93
C HIS A 116 4.52 10.79 -6.62
N TYR A 117 4.04 11.31 -5.48
CA TYR A 117 4.38 10.77 -4.17
C TYR A 117 3.90 9.31 -4.03
N CYS A 118 2.64 9.01 -4.33
CA CYS A 118 2.08 7.66 -4.27
C CYS A 118 2.82 6.68 -5.20
N ARG A 119 3.12 7.09 -6.43
CA ARG A 119 3.86 6.27 -7.39
C ARG A 119 5.28 5.98 -6.92
N SER A 120 6.01 7.00 -6.46
CA SER A 120 7.36 6.84 -5.93
C SER A 120 7.38 5.91 -4.72
N PHE A 121 6.43 6.11 -3.80
CA PHE A 121 6.24 5.21 -2.65
C PHE A 121 6.00 3.77 -3.10
N GLY A 122 5.05 3.54 -4.02
CA GLY A 122 4.73 2.21 -4.53
C GLY A 122 5.95 1.50 -5.12
N ILE A 123 6.81 2.20 -5.87
CA ILE A 123 8.05 1.63 -6.45
C ILE A 123 9.04 1.23 -5.35
N VAL A 124 9.30 2.11 -4.40
CA VAL A 124 10.25 1.83 -3.30
C VAL A 124 9.72 0.71 -2.41
N TYR A 125 8.42 0.73 -2.11
CA TYR A 125 7.76 -0.31 -1.32
C TYR A 125 7.75 -1.66 -2.06
N PHE A 126 7.55 -1.67 -3.37
CA PHE A 126 7.66 -2.88 -4.19
C PHE A 126 9.07 -3.48 -4.13
N ALA A 127 10.11 -2.65 -4.26
CA ALA A 127 11.50 -3.10 -4.13
C ALA A 127 11.78 -3.67 -2.72
N LEU A 128 11.28 -3.02 -1.67
CA LEU A 128 11.38 -3.52 -0.30
C LEU A 128 10.65 -4.87 -0.14
N CYS A 129 9.45 -5.02 -0.69
CA CYS A 129 8.72 -6.29 -0.66
C CYS A 129 9.49 -7.40 -1.38
N LEU A 130 10.14 -7.11 -2.52
CA LEU A 130 10.99 -8.09 -3.20
C LEU A 130 12.14 -8.54 -2.30
N VAL A 131 12.82 -7.62 -1.61
CA VAL A 131 13.89 -7.96 -0.66
C VAL A 131 13.35 -8.86 0.45
N ALA A 132 12.20 -8.53 1.03
CA ALA A 132 11.55 -9.36 2.05
C ALA A 132 11.17 -10.76 1.52
N VAL A 133 10.72 -10.87 0.27
CA VAL A 133 10.48 -12.17 -0.38
C VAL A 133 11.78 -12.96 -0.49
N PHE A 134 12.89 -12.34 -0.88
CA PHE A 134 14.18 -13.03 -0.96
C PHE A 134 14.72 -13.47 0.42
N GLU A 135 14.46 -12.69 1.48
CA GLU A 135 14.74 -13.07 2.88
C GLU A 135 13.99 -14.37 3.23
N LEU A 136 12.66 -14.39 3.01
CA LEU A 136 11.80 -15.54 3.31
C LEU A 136 12.21 -16.84 2.59
N PHE A 137 12.75 -16.75 1.37
CA PHE A 137 13.24 -17.91 0.62
C PHE A 137 14.68 -18.32 0.97
N GLY A 138 15.26 -17.75 2.04
CA GLY A 138 16.60 -18.05 2.50
C GLY A 138 17.71 -17.63 1.53
N ARG A 139 17.42 -16.67 0.64
CA ARG A 139 18.40 -16.13 -0.33
C ARG A 139 19.20 -14.98 0.26
N ILE A 140 18.71 -14.38 1.33
CA ILE A 140 19.37 -13.32 2.09
C ILE A 140 19.27 -13.74 3.56
N GLN A 141 20.40 -13.90 4.24
CA GLN A 141 20.48 -14.08 5.68
C GLN A 141 21.32 -12.93 6.22
N ILE A 142 20.71 -12.07 7.04
CA ILE A 142 21.39 -10.98 7.76
C ILE A 142 21.31 -11.27 9.25
#